data_AF-A0A7M2XHV5-F1
#
_entry.id   AF-A0A7M2XHV5-F1
#
_cell.length_a   1.000
_cell.length_b   1.000
_cell.length_c   1.000
_cell.angle_alpha   90.00
_cell.angle_beta   90.00
_cell.angle_gamma   90.00
#
_symmetry.space_group_name_H-M   'P 1'
#
loop_
_entity.id
_entity.type
_entity.pdbx_description
1 polymer ?
#
loop_
_entity_poly.entity_id
_entity_poly.type
_entity_poly.pdbx_seq_one_letter_code
_entity_poly.pdbx_strand_id
1 'polypeptide(L)'
;MSYLILKAILSAIIIVAVSEVARRSPGIGALISALPLITVLSMIWLWRDTGDADRMAQYAQGTFWYGLPSQPMFLLIPALLKRGFAFWTALAAGWVLTIVLYMGMAALLARGDIRP
;
A
#
# COMPACT_ATOMS: atom_id res chain seq x y z
N MET A 1 -13.52 -13.39 18.02
CA MET A 1 -13.54 -11.91 18.11
C MET A 1 -12.27 -11.33 18.72
N SER A 2 -11.76 -11.86 19.84
CA SER A 2 -10.46 -11.43 20.42
C SER A 2 -9.30 -11.40 19.42
N TYR A 3 -9.22 -12.40 18.54
CA TYR A 3 -8.21 -12.47 17.48
C TYR A 3 -8.27 -11.29 16.47
N LEU A 4 -9.48 -10.89 16.06
CA LEU A 4 -9.67 -9.76 15.14
C LEU A 4 -9.37 -8.43 15.82
N ILE A 5 -9.75 -8.28 17.09
CA ILE A 5 -9.42 -7.10 17.90
C ILE A 5 -7.90 -6.95 18.01
N LEU A 6 -7.18 -8.06 18.25
CA LEU A 6 -5.72 -8.04 18.30
C LEU A 6 -5.10 -7.61 16.96
N LYS A 7 -5.57 -8.16 15.83
CA LYS A 7 -5.13 -7.75 14.48
C LYS A 7 -5.33 -6.23 14.29
N ALA A 8 -6.52 -5.73 14.65
CA ALA A 8 -6.86 -4.31 14.51
C ALA A 8 -5.98 -3.39 15.38
N ILE A 9 -5.77 -3.74 16.66
CA ILE A 9 -4.92 -2.96 17.57
C ILE A 9 -3.48 -2.90 17.05
N LEU A 10 -2.92 -4.03 16.62
CA LEU A 10 -1.56 -4.06 16.07
C LEU A 10 -1.42 -3.20 14.81
N SER A 11 -2.38 -3.27 13.89
CA SER A 11 -2.40 -2.42 12.70
C SER A 11 -2.50 -0.93 13.05
N ALA A 12 -3.36 -0.58 14.01
CA ALA A 12 -3.51 0.80 14.47
C ALA A 12 -2.22 1.34 15.10
N ILE A 13 -1.53 0.54 15.92
CA ILE A 13 -0.24 0.91 16.52
C ILE A 13 0.79 1.24 15.44
N ILE A 14 0.87 0.44 14.37
CA ILE A 14 1.79 0.69 13.24
C ILE A 14 1.46 2.04 12.58
N ILE A 15 0.19 2.30 12.28
CA ILE A 15 -0.24 3.55 11.62
C ILE A 15 0.09 4.76 12.50
N VAL A 16 -0.20 4.69 13.80
CA VAL A 16 0.11 5.76 14.75
C VAL A 16 1.61 5.98 14.85
N ALA A 17 2.41 4.92 15.03
CA ALA A 17 3.85 5.03 15.12
C ALA A 17 4.48 5.69 13.89
N VAL A 18 4.07 5.26 12.68
CA VAL A 18 4.53 5.87 11.42
C VAL A 18 4.15 7.34 11.33
N SER A 19 2.90 7.67 11.68
CA SER A 19 2.40 9.05 11.63
C SER A 19 3.14 9.99 12.59
N GLU A 20 3.41 9.51 13.81
CA GLU A 20 4.18 10.24 14.82
C GLU A 20 5.63 10.49 14.38
N VAL A 21 6.28 9.47 13.81
CA VAL A 21 7.65 9.58 13.29
C VAL A 21 7.71 10.52 12.09
N ALA A 22 6.78 10.39 11.14
CA ALA A 22 6.71 11.28 9.97
C ALA A 22 6.47 12.75 10.35
N ARG A 23 5.69 13.01 11.41
CA ARG A 23 5.50 14.37 11.94
C ARG A 23 6.79 14.97 12.50
N ARG A 24 7.64 14.16 13.13
CA ARG A 24 8.92 14.62 13.71
C ARG A 24 10.04 14.69 12.67
N SER A 25 10.12 13.72 11.77
CA SER A 25 11.12 13.61 10.73
C SER A 25 10.48 13.03 9.46
N PRO A 26 10.12 13.87 8.47
CA PRO A 26 9.51 13.40 7.24
C PRO A 26 10.35 12.37 6.47
N GLY A 27 11.69 12.50 6.50
CA GLY A 27 12.60 11.57 5.82
C GLY A 27 12.62 10.18 6.46
N ILE A 28 12.71 10.10 7.79
CA ILE A 28 12.62 8.82 8.51
C ILE A 28 11.21 8.24 8.40
N GLY A 29 10.19 9.09 8.49
CA GLY A 29 8.80 8.70 8.26
C GLY A 29 8.59 8.07 6.89
N ALA A 30 9.16 8.66 5.83
CA ALA A 30 9.12 8.11 4.48
C ALA A 30 9.83 6.76 4.38
N LEU A 31 11.01 6.61 5.00
CA LEU A 31 11.74 5.34 5.04
C LEU A 31 10.93 4.23 5.70
N ILE A 32 10.35 4.51 6.88
CA ILE A 32 9.54 3.52 7.60
C ILE A 32 8.24 3.23 6.83
N SER A 33 7.62 4.25 6.23
CA SER A 33 6.39 4.07 5.43
C SER A 33 6.64 3.26 4.16
N ALA A 34 7.86 3.31 3.61
CA ALA A 34 8.25 2.50 2.46
C ALA A 34 8.44 1.02 2.81
N LEU A 35 8.67 0.70 4.09
CA LEU A 35 8.65 -0.69 4.54
C LEU A 35 7.23 -1.23 4.43
N PRO A 36 7.02 -2.40 3.81
CA PRO A 36 5.69 -2.98 3.61
C PRO A 36 5.16 -3.64 4.90
N LEU A 37 5.18 -2.93 6.03
CA LEU A 37 4.85 -3.46 7.37
C LEU A 37 3.45 -4.06 7.41
N ILE A 38 2.48 -3.37 6.81
CA ILE A 38 1.07 -3.82 6.75
C ILE A 38 0.98 -5.10 5.91
N THR A 39 1.67 -5.15 4.77
CA THR A 39 1.71 -6.33 3.89
C THR A 39 2.38 -7.50 4.59
N VAL A 40 3.54 -7.31 5.22
CA VAL A 40 4.26 -8.36 5.95
C VAL A 40 3.40 -8.91 7.08
N LEU A 41 2.73 -8.04 7.84
CA LEU A 41 1.81 -8.47 8.88
C LEU A 41 0.65 -9.29 8.28
N SER A 42 0.08 -8.85 7.16
CA SER A 42 -0.96 -9.59 6.44
C SER A 42 -0.48 -10.95 5.93
N MET A 43 0.75 -11.05 5.46
CA MET A 43 1.38 -12.32 5.05
C MET A 43 1.53 -13.27 6.24
N ILE A 44 2.02 -12.80 7.39
CA ILE A 44 2.15 -13.61 8.61
C ILE A 44 0.78 -14.17 9.02
N TRP A 45 -0.26 -13.34 8.98
CA TRP A 45 -1.60 -13.79 9.28
C TRP A 45 -2.14 -14.79 8.25
N LEU A 46 -1.94 -14.53 6.96
CA LEU A 46 -2.36 -15.44 5.89
C LEU A 46 -1.68 -16.81 6.03
N TRP A 47 -0.37 -16.83 6.30
CA TRP A 47 0.37 -18.06 6.55
C TRP A 47 -0.16 -18.79 7.76
N ARG A 48 -0.36 -18.08 8.88
CA ARG A 48 -0.89 -18.68 10.10
C ARG A 48 -2.30 -19.25 9.93
N ASP A 49 -3.13 -18.57 9.14
CA ASP A 49 -4.53 -18.94 8.95
C ASP A 49 -4.70 -20.05 7.89
N THR A 50 -3.77 -20.20 6.92
CA THR A 50 -3.91 -21.17 5.80
C THR A 50 -2.81 -22.21 5.70
N GLY A 51 -1.56 -21.88 6.03
CA GLY A 51 -0.39 -22.73 5.81
C GLY A 51 -0.09 -23.06 4.34
N ASP A 52 -0.73 -22.36 3.41
CA ASP A 52 -0.73 -22.69 1.98
C ASP A 52 0.34 -21.86 1.23
N ALA A 53 1.34 -22.55 0.67
CA ALA A 53 2.44 -21.94 -0.04
C ALA A 53 2.01 -21.30 -1.38
N ASP A 54 1.06 -21.91 -2.09
CA ASP A 54 0.59 -21.39 -3.38
C ASP A 54 -0.22 -20.12 -3.18
N ARG A 55 -1.09 -20.08 -2.16
CA ARG A 55 -1.81 -18.86 -1.78
C ARG A 55 -0.88 -17.75 -1.31
N MET A 56 0.15 -18.08 -0.55
CA MET A 56 1.16 -17.09 -0.14
C MET A 56 1.91 -16.54 -1.36
N ALA A 57 2.30 -17.40 -2.30
CA ALA A 57 2.99 -17.00 -3.52
C ALA A 57 2.11 -16.08 -4.38
N GLN A 58 0.83 -16.43 -4.57
CA GLN A 58 -0.14 -15.59 -5.27
C GLN A 58 -0.32 -14.23 -4.58
N TYR A 59 -0.49 -14.22 -3.25
CA TYR A 59 -0.63 -12.98 -2.48
C TYR A 59 0.60 -12.07 -2.60
N ALA A 60 1.81 -12.66 -2.54
CA ALA A 60 3.07 -11.93 -2.68
C ALA A 60 3.23 -11.36 -4.10
N GLN A 61 2.98 -12.16 -5.14
CA GLN A 61 3.05 -11.72 -6.53
C GLN A 61 2.01 -10.65 -6.86
N GLY A 62 0.77 -10.83 -6.39
CA GLY A 62 -0.30 -9.84 -6.51
C GLY A 62 0.10 -8.53 -5.85
N THR A 63 0.65 -8.58 -4.64
CA THR A 63 1.10 -7.37 -3.93
C THR A 63 2.23 -6.65 -4.68
N PHE A 64 3.14 -7.38 -5.32
CA PHE A 64 4.17 -6.77 -6.16
C PHE A 64 3.56 -6.05 -7.37
N TRP A 65 2.71 -6.73 -8.15
CA TRP A 65 2.13 -6.16 -9.36
C TRP A 65 1.19 -4.99 -9.08
N TYR A 66 0.37 -5.07 -8.03
CA TYR A 66 -0.47 -3.96 -7.57
C TYR A 66 0.30 -2.94 -6.71
N GLY A 67 1.58 -3.17 -6.43
CA GLY A 67 2.45 -2.18 -5.81
C GLY A 67 2.91 -1.11 -6.79
N LEU A 68 3.14 -1.48 -8.07
CA LEU A 68 3.67 -0.57 -9.09
C LEU A 68 2.72 0.59 -9.44
N PRO A 69 1.41 0.37 -9.64
CA PRO A 69 0.48 1.43 -10.04
C PRO A 69 0.27 2.51 -8.96
N SER A 70 0.57 2.22 -7.70
CA SER A 70 0.45 3.19 -6.61
C SER A 70 1.67 4.10 -6.45
N GLN A 71 2.84 3.73 -6.96
CA GLN A 71 4.07 4.53 -6.83
C GLN A 71 3.97 5.92 -7.49
N PRO A 72 3.40 6.09 -8.69
CA PRO A 72 3.33 7.39 -9.36
C PRO A 72 2.60 8.48 -8.56
N MET A 73 1.65 8.12 -7.70
CA MET A 73 0.93 9.10 -6.87
C MET A 73 1.87 9.83 -5.90
N PHE A 74 2.91 9.14 -5.39
CA PHE A 74 3.90 9.72 -4.48
C PHE A 74 4.79 10.77 -5.17
N LEU A 75 4.83 10.81 -6.50
CA LEU A 75 5.49 11.87 -7.27
C LEU A 75 4.50 12.96 -7.68
N LEU A 76 3.27 12.58 -8.04
CA LEU A 76 2.23 13.52 -8.46
C LEU A 76 1.83 14.48 -7.34
N ILE A 77 1.57 13.97 -6.13
CA ILE A 77 1.14 14.78 -4.98
C ILE A 77 2.15 15.89 -4.67
N PRO A 78 3.46 15.62 -4.43
CA PRO A 78 4.41 16.69 -4.16
C PRO A 78 4.60 17.62 -5.36
N ALA A 79 4.46 17.14 -6.60
CA ALA A 79 4.52 18.00 -7.79
C ALA A 79 3.36 19.01 -7.84
N LEU A 80 2.13 18.58 -7.52
CA LEU A 80 0.96 19.46 -7.47
C LEU A 80 1.04 20.44 -6.29
N LEU A 81 1.46 19.96 -5.10
CA LEU A 81 1.65 20.81 -3.93
C LEU A 81 2.70 21.92 -4.20
N LYS A 82 3.83 21.57 -4.84
CA LYS A 82 4.87 22.55 -5.23
C LYS A 82 4.40 23.54 -6.29
N ARG A 83 3.32 23.25 -7.03
CA ARG A 83 2.68 24.15 -8.00
C ARG A 83 1.56 25.00 -7.39
N GLY A 84 1.33 24.92 -6.08
CA GLY A 84 0.35 25.73 -5.36
C GLY A 84 -1.07 25.17 -5.34
N PHE A 85 -1.29 23.93 -5.79
CA PHE A 85 -2.59 23.28 -5.64
C PHE A 85 -2.90 22.98 -4.16
N ALA A 86 -4.17 23.03 -3.80
CA ALA A 86 -4.63 22.65 -2.47
C ALA A 86 -4.37 21.17 -2.18
N PHE A 87 -4.10 20.82 -0.92
CA PHE A 87 -3.79 19.46 -0.49
C PHE A 87 -4.83 18.43 -0.91
N TRP A 88 -6.11 18.71 -0.63
CA TRP A 88 -7.20 17.78 -0.96
C TRP A 88 -7.34 17.56 -2.47
N THR A 89 -7.09 18.58 -3.28
CA THR A 89 -7.07 18.47 -4.74
C THR A 89 -5.91 17.60 -5.22
N ALA A 90 -4.70 17.82 -4.67
CA ALA A 90 -3.53 17.00 -4.99
C ALA A 90 -3.73 15.52 -4.60
N LEU A 91 -4.32 15.28 -3.43
CA LEU A 91 -4.65 13.94 -2.94
C LEU A 91 -5.68 13.24 -3.84
N ALA A 92 -6.77 13.93 -4.18
CA ALA A 92 -7.80 13.40 -5.06
C ALA A 92 -7.24 13.06 -6.46
N ALA A 93 -6.40 13.93 -7.02
CA ALA A 93 -5.73 13.67 -8.29
C ALA A 93 -4.82 12.44 -8.23
N GLY A 94 -4.06 12.28 -7.14
CA GLY A 94 -3.24 11.09 -6.88
C GLY A 94 -4.07 9.81 -6.83
N TRP A 95 -5.20 9.83 -6.13
CA TRP A 95 -6.12 8.70 -6.05
C TRP A 95 -6.72 8.32 -7.41
N VAL A 96 -7.22 9.31 -8.16
CA VAL A 96 -7.77 9.09 -9.50
C VAL A 96 -6.71 8.49 -10.42
N LEU A 97 -5.47 9.00 -10.39
CA LEU A 97 -4.36 8.44 -11.14
C LEU A 97 -4.13 6.96 -10.79
N THR A 98 -4.03 6.62 -9.51
CA THR A 98 -3.81 5.25 -9.05
C THR A 98 -4.93 4.30 -9.50
N ILE A 99 -6.19 4.73 -9.45
CA ILE A 99 -7.33 3.92 -9.90
C ILE A 99 -7.23 3.63 -11.41
N VAL A 100 -6.92 4.65 -12.22
CA VAL A 100 -6.75 4.48 -13.67
C VAL A 100 -5.60 3.53 -13.98
N LEU A 101 -4.47 3.67 -13.27
CA LEU A 101 -3.32 2.78 -13.45
C LEU A 101 -3.62 1.35 -12.98
N TYR A 102 -4.42 1.16 -11.93
CA TYR A 102 -4.88 -0.17 -11.51
C TYR A 102 -5.75 -0.84 -12.56
N MET A 103 -6.70 -0.12 -13.15
CA MET A 103 -7.53 -0.66 -14.22
C MET A 103 -6.67 -1.08 -15.43
N GLY A 104 -5.68 -0.25 -15.79
CA GLY A 104 -4.71 -0.58 -16.83
C GLY A 104 -3.88 -1.83 -16.48
N MET A 105 -3.36 -1.89 -15.26
CA MET A 105 -2.55 -3.02 -14.80
C MET A 105 -3.33 -4.32 -14.78
N ALA A 106 -4.55 -4.31 -14.24
CA ALA A 106 -5.44 -5.47 -14.24
C ALA A 106 -5.75 -5.95 -15.67
N ALA A 107 -6.01 -5.02 -16.60
CA ALA A 107 -6.23 -5.35 -18.01
C ALA A 107 -4.97 -5.94 -18.68
N LEU A 108 -3.77 -5.48 -18.34
CA LEU A 108 -2.51 -6.02 -18.85
C LEU A 108 -2.23 -7.43 -18.32
N LEU A 109 -2.40 -7.63 -17.02
CA LEU A 109 -2.22 -8.94 -16.37
C LEU A 109 -3.22 -9.98 -16.92
N ALA A 110 -4.48 -9.59 -17.11
CA ALA A 110 -5.50 -10.45 -17.69
C ALA A 110 -5.17 -10.88 -19.14
N ARG A 111 -4.44 -10.05 -19.90
CA ARG A 111 -3.99 -10.37 -21.27
C ARG A 111 -2.76 -11.27 -21.30
N GLY A 112 -1.90 -11.19 -20.28
CA GLY A 112 -0.65 -11.94 -20.20
C GLY A 112 -0.78 -13.33 -19.56
N ASP A 113 -2.00 -13.80 -19.25
CA ASP A 113 -2.29 -15.01 -18.46
C ASP A 113 -1.64 -15.06 -17.05
N ILE A 114 -1.10 -13.92 -16.59
CA ILE A 114 -0.60 -13.75 -15.23
C ILE A 114 -1.80 -13.31 -14.38
N ARG A 115 -2.53 -14.29 -13.83
CA ARG A 115 -3.63 -14.03 -12.90
C ARG A 115 -3.11 -14.21 -11.47
N PRO A 116 -2.85 -13.13 -10.71
CA PRO A 116 -2.56 -13.24 -9.29
C PRO A 116 -3.79 -13.70 -8.50
#